data_AF-A0A0B4H4Y7-F1
#
_entry.id   AF-A0A0B4H4Y7-F1
#
_cell.length_a   1.000
_cell.length_b   1.000
_cell.length_c   1.000
_cell.angle_alpha   90.00
_cell.angle_beta   90.00
_cell.angle_gamma   90.00
#
_symmetry.space_group_name_H-M   'P 1'
#
loop_
_entity.id
_entity.type
_entity.pdbx_description
1 polymer ?
#
loop_
_entity_poly.entity_id
_entity_poly.type
_entity_poly.pdbx_seq_one_letter_code
_entity_poly.pdbx_strand_id
1 'polypeptide(L)'
;MAFTVLSDHNVKQLLSELSLSDTCELITALQGGLVAYSCQNEQQYQPERSVISRPDGQRSLFMPATTPQSIGVKIVGIAPSSGPPSAFSEASPPPPGLCSVLTLCNAVGEAVGILNAAELTAFRTALGSMLLYKSRKETGNIVVFGSGKQAQWHIRLAVLLRAQDIRKIVIVNRSYKRAQGLIASLVKDSHTSWPSHITLYQFEECNESLEDLVADADVIFCTTPATEPLFLARFLTSASAQRKTRYIAAIGSYRLNMAEIDPELLKAIVDPSGIFSQHVWEGHITVDTRDGCLQEAGELVSAGINPSKMLEVGRIFGSEDIPSEQTEWLERGFVLYKSVGVGVMDMAVGHQLLQLAKAKGIGTTLATF
;
A
#
# COMPACT_ATOMS: atom_id res chain seq x y z
N MET A 1 -29.55 -8.64 -11.74
CA MET A 1 -28.17 -8.97 -12.17
C MET A 1 -27.60 -10.05 -11.27
N ALA A 2 -26.54 -10.75 -11.70
CA ALA A 2 -25.89 -11.75 -10.85
C ALA A 2 -25.05 -11.07 -9.74
N PHE A 3 -25.33 -11.41 -8.48
CA PHE A 3 -24.63 -10.90 -7.30
C PHE A 3 -23.53 -11.87 -6.88
N THR A 4 -22.33 -11.37 -6.55
CA THR A 4 -21.17 -12.22 -6.22
C THR A 4 -20.69 -12.00 -4.78
N VAL A 5 -20.49 -13.10 -4.06
CA VAL A 5 -19.98 -13.12 -2.68
C VAL A 5 -18.58 -13.74 -2.68
N LEU A 6 -17.59 -12.99 -2.20
CA LEU A 6 -16.23 -13.50 -1.96
C LEU A 6 -15.92 -13.55 -0.47
N SER A 7 -15.77 -14.76 0.06
CA SER A 7 -15.26 -14.97 1.42
C SER A 7 -13.78 -14.59 1.54
N ASP A 8 -13.24 -14.51 2.76
CA ASP A 8 -11.81 -14.31 3.01
C ASP A 8 -10.95 -15.38 2.31
N HIS A 9 -11.42 -16.64 2.30
CA HIS A 9 -10.77 -17.72 1.56
C HIS A 9 -10.73 -17.44 0.05
N ASN A 10 -11.86 -17.01 -0.53
CA ASN A 10 -11.93 -16.73 -1.97
C ASN A 10 -11.01 -15.58 -2.37
N VAL A 11 -10.97 -14.50 -1.58
CA VAL A 11 -10.10 -13.35 -1.84
C VAL A 11 -8.63 -13.77 -1.74
N LYS A 12 -8.25 -14.52 -0.69
CA LYS A 12 -6.88 -15.02 -0.54
C LYS A 12 -6.47 -15.91 -1.70
N GLN A 13 -7.32 -16.87 -2.10
CA GLN A 13 -7.07 -17.76 -3.22
C GLN A 13 -6.87 -16.98 -4.52
N LEU A 14 -7.76 -16.03 -4.84
CA LEU A 14 -7.66 -15.19 -6.03
C LEU A 14 -6.34 -14.42 -6.07
N LEU A 15 -5.96 -13.82 -4.95
CA LEU A 15 -4.78 -12.99 -4.86
C LEU A 15 -3.47 -13.80 -4.81
N SER A 16 -3.47 -15.01 -4.26
CA SER A 16 -2.29 -15.89 -4.26
C SER A 16 -1.99 -16.50 -5.62
N GLU A 17 -3.02 -16.64 -6.47
CA GLU A 17 -2.96 -17.24 -7.81
C GLU A 17 -2.93 -16.18 -8.93
N LEU A 18 -2.55 -14.94 -8.63
CA LEU A 18 -2.43 -13.89 -9.64
C LEU A 18 -1.27 -14.19 -10.58
N SER A 19 -1.57 -14.23 -11.87
CA SER A 19 -0.55 -14.14 -12.90
C SER A 19 -0.01 -12.70 -13.01
N LEU A 20 1.09 -12.53 -13.75
CA LEU A 20 1.58 -11.20 -14.11
C LEU A 20 0.51 -10.41 -14.89
N SER A 21 -0.23 -11.09 -15.78
CA SER A 21 -1.33 -10.47 -16.54
C SER A 21 -2.46 -9.99 -15.62
N ASP A 22 -2.94 -10.85 -14.71
CA ASP A 22 -3.98 -10.48 -13.74
C ASP A 22 -3.54 -9.26 -12.89
N THR A 23 -2.26 -9.24 -12.50
CA THR A 23 -1.69 -8.14 -11.73
C THR A 23 -1.62 -6.85 -12.54
N CYS A 24 -1.23 -6.92 -13.82
CA CYS A 24 -1.24 -5.76 -14.73
C CYS A 24 -2.64 -5.20 -14.94
N GLU A 25 -3.67 -6.04 -15.02
CA GLU A 25 -5.07 -5.59 -15.08
C GLU A 25 -5.49 -4.87 -13.80
N LEU A 26 -5.17 -5.42 -12.63
CA LEU A 26 -5.46 -4.79 -11.34
C LEU A 26 -4.71 -3.46 -11.18
N ILE A 27 -3.45 -3.39 -11.62
CA ILE A 27 -2.65 -2.16 -11.68
C ILE A 27 -3.34 -1.12 -12.55
N THR A 28 -3.80 -1.52 -13.74
CA THR A 28 -4.48 -0.62 -14.68
C THR A 28 -5.80 -0.10 -14.10
N ALA A 29 -6.58 -0.98 -13.46
CA ALA A 29 -7.83 -0.58 -12.79
C ALA A 29 -7.57 0.43 -11.67
N LEU A 30 -6.58 0.16 -10.80
CA LEU A 30 -6.21 1.08 -9.72
C LEU A 30 -5.66 2.41 -10.26
N GLN A 31 -4.82 2.36 -11.29
CA GLN A 31 -4.28 3.53 -11.98
C GLN A 31 -5.43 4.39 -12.52
N GLY A 32 -6.39 3.79 -13.22
CA GLY A 32 -7.58 4.48 -13.72
C GLY A 32 -8.40 5.16 -12.62
N GLY A 33 -8.60 4.49 -11.48
CA GLY A 33 -9.27 5.08 -10.32
C GLY A 33 -8.55 6.31 -9.74
N LEU A 34 -7.22 6.25 -9.62
CA LEU A 34 -6.43 7.39 -9.15
C LEU A 34 -6.32 8.52 -10.18
N VAL A 35 -6.25 8.19 -11.48
CA VAL A 35 -6.34 9.18 -12.57
C VAL A 35 -7.69 9.90 -12.52
N ALA A 36 -8.79 9.16 -12.35
CA ALA A 36 -10.11 9.75 -12.25
C ALA A 36 -10.21 10.70 -11.04
N TYR A 37 -9.70 10.25 -9.88
CA TYR A 37 -9.59 11.08 -8.67
C TYR A 37 -8.86 12.38 -8.93
N SER A 38 -7.63 12.30 -9.45
CA SER A 38 -6.75 13.45 -9.60
C SER A 38 -7.13 14.36 -10.77
N CYS A 39 -7.56 13.80 -11.91
CA CYS A 39 -7.65 14.52 -13.18
C CYS A 39 -9.07 14.74 -13.68
N GLN A 40 -10.07 14.02 -13.14
CA GLN A 40 -11.44 14.00 -13.68
C GLN A 40 -12.48 14.47 -12.66
N ASN A 41 -12.05 15.21 -11.63
CA ASN A 41 -12.90 15.77 -10.56
C ASN A 41 -13.65 14.72 -9.72
N GLU A 42 -13.21 13.45 -9.70
CA GLU A 42 -13.81 12.41 -8.86
C GLU A 42 -13.46 12.54 -7.37
N GLN A 43 -12.46 13.37 -7.04
CA GLN A 43 -12.04 13.66 -5.67
C GLN A 43 -13.20 14.06 -4.75
N GLN A 44 -14.10 14.93 -5.22
CA GLN A 44 -15.23 15.43 -4.42
C GLN A 44 -16.25 14.34 -4.03
N TYR A 45 -16.21 13.19 -4.71
CA TYR A 45 -17.08 12.05 -4.48
C TYR A 45 -16.42 10.93 -3.66
N GLN A 46 -15.24 11.21 -3.08
CA GLN A 46 -14.53 10.36 -2.13
C GLN A 46 -14.57 11.00 -0.73
N PRO A 47 -15.72 10.98 -0.04
CA PRO A 47 -15.85 11.62 1.27
C PRO A 47 -14.91 10.99 2.32
N GLU A 48 -14.67 11.76 3.37
CA GLU A 48 -13.93 11.25 4.53
C GLU A 48 -14.61 10.04 5.17
N ARG A 49 -13.78 9.16 5.74
CA ARG A 49 -14.28 8.00 6.49
C ARG A 49 -15.09 8.46 7.70
N SER A 50 -16.32 7.98 7.83
CA SER A 50 -17.14 8.22 9.01
C SER A 50 -16.75 7.26 10.13
N VAL A 51 -16.54 7.78 11.34
CA VAL A 51 -16.16 6.99 12.52
C VAL A 51 -17.30 7.00 13.53
N ILE A 52 -17.77 5.81 13.92
CA ILE A 52 -18.73 5.64 15.01
C ILE A 52 -18.05 4.87 16.14
N SER A 53 -18.02 5.48 17.33
CA SER A 53 -17.50 4.88 18.55
C SER A 53 -18.65 4.53 19.50
N ARG A 54 -18.67 3.29 19.99
CA ARG A 54 -19.63 2.84 21.00
C ARG A 54 -19.03 2.98 22.42
N PRO A 55 -19.87 3.06 23.47
CA PRO A 55 -19.39 3.20 24.86
C PRO A 55 -18.47 2.07 25.35
N ASP A 56 -18.58 0.88 24.76
CA ASP A 56 -17.74 -0.29 25.03
C ASP A 56 -16.36 -0.24 24.35
N GLY A 57 -16.05 0.85 23.64
CA GLY A 57 -14.80 1.02 22.91
C GLY A 57 -14.80 0.40 21.51
N GLN A 58 -15.88 -0.25 21.07
CA GLN A 58 -16.01 -0.74 19.70
C GLN A 58 -16.04 0.45 18.74
N ARG A 59 -15.19 0.42 17.72
CA ARG A 59 -15.16 1.44 16.67
C ARG A 59 -15.53 0.83 15.33
N SER A 60 -16.34 1.56 14.58
CA SER A 60 -16.73 1.20 13.21
C SER A 60 -16.36 2.35 12.27
N LEU A 61 -15.68 2.03 11.17
CA LEU A 61 -15.36 3.00 10.14
C LEU A 61 -16.17 2.65 8.90
N PHE A 62 -16.79 3.66 8.31
CA PHE A 62 -17.53 3.57 7.06
C PHE A 62 -16.79 4.44 6.05
N MET A 63 -16.35 3.84 4.95
CA MET A 63 -15.63 4.52 3.88
C MET A 63 -16.47 4.43 2.61
N PRO A 64 -17.48 5.31 2.44
CA PRO A 64 -18.26 5.37 1.21
C PRO A 64 -17.44 6.00 0.09
N ALA A 65 -17.69 5.54 -1.13
CA ALA A 65 -17.07 6.04 -2.35
C ALA A 65 -18.03 5.86 -3.51
N THR A 66 -18.05 6.82 -4.42
CA THR A 66 -18.79 6.69 -5.68
C THR A 66 -17.91 7.05 -6.87
N THR A 67 -18.23 6.44 -8.00
CA THR A 67 -17.70 6.75 -9.34
C THR A 67 -18.90 6.76 -10.30
N PRO A 68 -18.77 7.27 -11.53
CA PRO A 68 -19.89 7.26 -12.48
C PRO A 68 -20.41 5.85 -12.80
N GLN A 69 -19.59 4.81 -12.58
CA GLN A 69 -19.94 3.42 -12.87
C GLN A 69 -20.38 2.62 -11.63
N SER A 70 -20.04 3.07 -10.42
CA SER A 70 -20.22 2.25 -9.22
C SER A 70 -20.34 3.04 -7.93
N ILE A 71 -21.09 2.46 -6.98
CA ILE A 71 -21.27 2.96 -5.62
C ILE A 71 -20.75 1.88 -4.68
N GLY A 72 -20.03 2.24 -3.63
CA GLY A 72 -19.66 1.26 -2.63
C GLY A 72 -19.32 1.83 -1.29
N VAL A 73 -19.24 0.92 -0.33
CA VAL A 73 -18.89 1.23 1.05
C VAL A 73 -18.02 0.13 1.60
N LYS A 74 -16.85 0.53 2.12
CA LYS A 74 -16.04 -0.35 2.95
C LYS A 74 -16.39 -0.12 4.40
N ILE A 75 -16.75 -1.19 5.09
CA ILE A 75 -17.05 -1.19 6.52
C ILE A 75 -15.89 -1.88 7.22
N VAL A 76 -15.36 -1.23 8.25
CA VAL A 76 -14.23 -1.75 9.04
C VAL A 76 -14.61 -1.76 10.51
N GLY A 77 -14.57 -2.94 11.12
CA GLY A 77 -14.71 -3.13 12.56
C GLY A 77 -13.35 -3.13 13.25
N ILE A 78 -13.20 -2.31 14.29
CA ILE A 78 -12.05 -2.32 15.20
C ILE A 78 -12.54 -2.72 16.58
N ALA A 79 -12.21 -3.95 16.98
CA ALA A 79 -12.59 -4.49 18.29
C ALA A 79 -12.00 -3.63 19.44
N PRO A 80 -12.70 -3.55 20.60
CA PRO A 80 -12.16 -2.90 21.79
C PRO A 80 -10.81 -3.50 22.18
N SER A 81 -9.86 -2.67 22.62
CA SER A 81 -8.54 -3.13 23.10
C SER A 81 -8.61 -3.90 24.42
N SER A 82 -9.71 -3.71 25.17
CA SER A 82 -9.93 -4.28 26.50
C SER A 82 -11.44 -4.42 26.71
N GLY A 83 -11.96 -5.64 26.79
CA GLY A 83 -13.37 -5.93 27.05
C GLY A 83 -13.62 -7.43 27.02
N PRO A 84 -14.67 -7.95 27.70
CA PRO A 84 -15.01 -9.36 27.61
C PRO A 84 -15.22 -9.74 26.14
N PRO A 85 -14.86 -10.97 25.72
CA PRO A 85 -15.07 -11.42 24.35
C PRO A 85 -16.51 -11.11 23.94
N SER A 86 -16.68 -10.56 22.74
CA SER A 86 -17.98 -10.22 22.19
C SER A 86 -18.98 -11.36 22.41
N ALA A 87 -20.26 -11.05 22.56
CA ALA A 87 -21.37 -12.02 22.73
C ALA A 87 -21.46 -13.12 21.63
N PHE A 88 -20.57 -13.07 20.62
CA PHE A 88 -20.33 -14.12 19.64
C PHE A 88 -19.03 -14.89 19.98
N SER A 89 -19.20 -15.96 20.76
CA SER A 89 -18.28 -17.10 21.02
C SER A 89 -17.42 -17.07 22.29
N GLU A 90 -17.82 -17.93 23.24
CA GLU A 90 -17.01 -18.43 24.37
C GLU A 90 -15.96 -19.49 23.95
N ALA A 91 -15.67 -19.66 22.65
CA ALA A 91 -14.83 -20.76 22.17
C ALA A 91 -13.77 -20.38 21.12
N SER A 92 -13.69 -19.12 20.69
CA SER A 92 -12.76 -18.71 19.63
C SER A 92 -11.76 -17.68 20.15
N PRO A 93 -10.46 -17.81 19.86
CA PRO A 93 -9.52 -16.72 20.12
C PRO A 93 -9.99 -15.47 19.36
N PRO A 94 -9.75 -14.25 19.89
CA PRO A 94 -10.13 -13.02 19.21
C PRO A 94 -9.52 -13.03 17.80
N PRO A 95 -10.29 -12.74 16.74
CA PRO A 95 -9.80 -12.83 15.38
C PRO A 95 -8.57 -11.91 15.22
N PRO A 96 -7.39 -12.44 14.87
CA PRO A 96 -6.20 -11.61 14.70
C PRO A 96 -6.32 -10.87 13.37
N GLY A 97 -6.87 -9.66 13.39
CA GLY A 97 -6.86 -8.78 12.22
C GLY A 97 -8.02 -7.80 12.15
N LEU A 98 -7.85 -6.81 11.26
CA LEU A 98 -8.91 -5.90 10.85
C LEU A 98 -10.05 -6.73 10.22
N CYS A 99 -11.26 -6.65 10.77
CA CYS A 99 -12.44 -7.27 10.14
C CYS A 99 -13.09 -6.23 9.23
N SER A 100 -13.12 -6.48 7.93
CA SER A 100 -13.71 -5.54 6.99
C SER A 100 -14.41 -6.23 5.83
N VAL A 101 -15.34 -5.51 5.25
CA VAL A 101 -16.14 -5.92 4.10
C VAL A 101 -16.28 -4.75 3.14
N LEU A 102 -16.24 -5.03 1.84
CA LEU A 102 -16.53 -4.07 0.79
C LEU A 102 -17.80 -4.51 0.08
N THR A 103 -18.80 -3.64 0.06
CA THR A 103 -20.04 -3.82 -0.70
C THR A 103 -20.02 -2.92 -1.91
N LEU A 104 -20.35 -3.49 -3.08
CA LEU A 104 -20.33 -2.82 -4.37
C LEU A 104 -21.69 -2.89 -5.05
N CYS A 105 -22.14 -1.75 -5.52
CA CYS A 105 -23.30 -1.56 -6.37
C CYS A 105 -22.89 -0.92 -7.70
N ASN A 106 -23.74 -1.05 -8.71
CA ASN A 106 -23.57 -0.30 -9.97
C ASN A 106 -24.00 1.17 -9.80
N ALA A 107 -23.92 1.95 -10.88
CA ALA A 107 -24.24 3.38 -10.90
C ALA A 107 -25.66 3.74 -10.43
N VAL A 108 -26.63 2.82 -10.54
CA VAL A 108 -28.03 3.04 -10.13
C VAL A 108 -28.36 2.43 -8.77
N GLY A 109 -27.36 1.85 -8.07
CA GLY A 109 -27.50 1.31 -6.73
C GLY A 109 -27.90 -0.17 -6.65
N GLU A 110 -27.99 -0.88 -7.78
CA GLU A 110 -28.23 -2.33 -7.76
C GLU A 110 -26.98 -3.06 -7.26
N ALA A 111 -27.18 -4.03 -6.37
CA ALA A 111 -26.10 -4.77 -5.75
C ALA A 111 -25.35 -5.65 -6.77
N VAL A 112 -24.02 -5.48 -6.84
CA VAL A 112 -23.13 -6.22 -7.75
C VAL A 112 -22.37 -7.32 -7.00
N GLY A 113 -21.92 -7.03 -5.79
CA GLY A 113 -21.24 -8.02 -4.98
C GLY A 113 -20.76 -7.50 -3.63
N ILE A 114 -20.26 -8.45 -2.85
CA ILE A 114 -19.68 -8.21 -1.53
C ILE A 114 -18.44 -9.08 -1.36
N LEU A 115 -17.40 -8.52 -0.75
CA LEU A 115 -16.16 -9.26 -0.49
C LEU A 115 -15.56 -8.93 0.87
N ASN A 116 -14.91 -9.92 1.49
CA ASN A 116 -14.05 -9.65 2.64
C ASN A 116 -12.91 -8.71 2.22
N ALA A 117 -12.72 -7.63 2.97
CA ALA A 117 -11.82 -6.55 2.58
C ALA A 117 -10.51 -6.52 3.39
N ALA A 118 -10.26 -7.51 4.26
CA ALA A 118 -9.07 -7.52 5.11
C ALA A 118 -7.80 -7.76 4.28
N GLU A 119 -7.84 -8.78 3.41
CA GLU A 119 -6.76 -9.06 2.46
C GLU A 119 -6.69 -8.02 1.34
N LEU A 120 -7.86 -7.64 0.80
CA LEU A 120 -8.00 -6.57 -0.19
C LEU A 120 -7.27 -5.30 0.23
N THR A 121 -7.47 -4.85 1.49
CA THR A 121 -6.90 -3.60 1.98
C THR A 121 -5.38 -3.62 1.92
N ALA A 122 -4.75 -4.73 2.31
CA ALA A 122 -3.29 -4.83 2.23
C ALA A 122 -2.81 -4.92 0.77
N PHE A 123 -3.49 -5.71 -0.05
CA PHE A 123 -3.18 -5.86 -1.46
C PHE A 123 -3.30 -4.55 -2.24
N ARG A 124 -4.45 -3.86 -2.18
CA ARG A 124 -4.71 -2.61 -2.92
C ARG A 124 -3.78 -1.48 -2.49
N THR A 125 -3.38 -1.45 -1.22
CA THR A 125 -2.39 -0.48 -0.72
C THR A 125 -1.02 -0.77 -1.33
N ALA A 126 -0.55 -2.02 -1.28
CA ALA A 126 0.71 -2.42 -1.89
C ALA A 126 0.71 -2.16 -3.41
N LEU A 127 -0.41 -2.44 -4.08
CA LEU A 127 -0.60 -2.18 -5.50
C LEU A 127 -0.46 -0.69 -5.86
N GLY A 128 -0.87 0.22 -4.96
CA GLY A 128 -0.67 1.67 -5.13
C GLY A 128 0.81 2.04 -5.21
N SER A 129 1.66 1.45 -4.35
CA SER A 129 3.12 1.59 -4.45
C SER A 129 3.66 0.97 -5.74
N MET A 130 3.05 -0.13 -6.21
CA MET A 130 3.49 -0.79 -7.44
C MET A 130 3.32 0.07 -8.70
N LEU A 131 2.43 1.07 -8.68
CA LEU A 131 2.25 2.00 -9.80
C LEU A 131 3.55 2.72 -10.18
N LEU A 132 4.38 3.08 -9.20
CA LEU A 132 5.67 3.73 -9.42
C LEU A 132 6.81 2.70 -9.45
N TYR A 133 6.75 1.68 -8.59
CA TYR A 133 7.77 0.62 -8.54
C TYR A 133 7.93 -0.12 -9.86
N LYS A 134 6.83 -0.35 -10.61
CA LYS A 134 6.88 -1.08 -11.89
C LYS A 134 7.82 -0.45 -12.91
N SER A 135 8.12 0.85 -12.80
CA SER A 135 9.06 1.55 -13.69
C SER A 135 10.51 1.48 -13.22
N ARG A 136 10.80 1.09 -11.96
CA ARG A 136 12.16 1.10 -11.41
C ARG A 136 13.11 0.17 -12.16
N LYS A 137 14.29 0.67 -12.52
CA LYS A 137 15.37 -0.15 -13.12
C LYS A 137 16.30 -0.77 -12.08
N GLU A 138 16.53 -0.09 -10.97
CA GLU A 138 17.39 -0.58 -9.89
C GLU A 138 16.53 -1.05 -8.71
N THR A 139 16.46 -2.37 -8.48
CA THR A 139 15.67 -3.01 -7.40
C THR A 139 16.40 -4.14 -6.67
N GLY A 140 17.74 -4.21 -6.81
CA GLY A 140 18.55 -5.33 -6.36
C GLY A 140 18.52 -5.57 -4.85
N ASN A 141 18.47 -4.50 -4.06
CA ASN A 141 18.48 -4.54 -2.60
C ASN A 141 17.19 -3.91 -2.05
N ILE A 142 16.29 -4.74 -1.51
CA ILE A 142 15.03 -4.27 -0.93
C ILE A 142 15.09 -4.36 0.61
N VAL A 143 14.73 -3.28 1.28
CA VAL A 143 14.54 -3.26 2.75
C VAL A 143 13.06 -3.08 3.07
N VAL A 144 12.53 -3.91 3.95
CA VAL A 144 11.12 -3.91 4.34
C VAL A 144 11.00 -3.75 5.84
N PHE A 145 10.51 -2.59 6.29
CA PHE A 145 10.21 -2.37 7.68
C PHE A 145 8.82 -2.92 8.00
N GLY A 146 8.75 -3.84 8.96
CA GLY A 146 7.53 -4.51 9.39
C GLY A 146 7.42 -5.96 8.91
N SER A 147 6.57 -6.73 9.58
CA SER A 147 6.32 -8.15 9.30
C SER A 147 4.81 -8.49 9.24
N GLY A 148 3.99 -7.50 8.94
CA GLY A 148 2.53 -7.63 8.82
C GLY A 148 2.06 -7.94 7.39
N LYS A 149 0.74 -7.91 7.18
CA LYS A 149 0.14 -8.13 5.85
C LYS A 149 0.64 -7.13 4.80
N GLN A 150 0.89 -5.88 5.18
CA GLN A 150 1.43 -4.87 4.26
C GLN A 150 2.83 -5.30 3.78
N ALA A 151 3.77 -5.62 4.69
CA ALA A 151 5.09 -6.16 4.32
C ALA A 151 4.98 -7.37 3.38
N GLN A 152 4.10 -8.31 3.72
CA GLN A 152 3.86 -9.51 2.89
C GLN A 152 3.46 -9.15 1.45
N TRP A 153 2.45 -8.29 1.26
CA TRP A 153 1.99 -7.94 -0.08
C TRP A 153 2.99 -7.10 -0.87
N HIS A 154 3.71 -6.18 -0.22
CA HIS A 154 4.77 -5.42 -0.89
C HIS A 154 5.88 -6.34 -1.39
N ILE A 155 6.31 -7.32 -0.59
CA ILE A 155 7.31 -8.31 -1.00
C ILE A 155 6.79 -9.16 -2.16
N ARG A 156 5.57 -9.72 -2.04
CA ARG A 156 4.97 -10.56 -3.08
C ARG A 156 4.88 -9.84 -4.42
N LEU A 157 4.36 -8.61 -4.43
CA LEU A 157 4.21 -7.82 -5.65
C LEU A 157 5.55 -7.36 -6.21
N ALA A 158 6.51 -6.98 -5.35
CA ALA A 158 7.85 -6.62 -5.79
C ALA A 158 8.54 -7.79 -6.50
N VAL A 159 8.46 -9.00 -5.93
CA VAL A 159 8.98 -10.22 -6.54
C VAL A 159 8.22 -10.55 -7.83
N LEU A 160 6.89 -10.52 -7.82
CA LEU A 160 6.08 -10.81 -9.02
C LEU A 160 6.43 -9.91 -10.21
N LEU A 161 6.69 -8.62 -9.97
CA LEU A 161 6.98 -7.64 -11.01
C LEU A 161 8.46 -7.62 -11.45
N ARG A 162 9.39 -7.93 -10.55
CA ARG A 162 10.83 -7.65 -10.73
C ARG A 162 11.77 -8.75 -10.20
N ALA A 163 11.32 -10.00 -10.05
CA ALA A 163 12.13 -11.10 -9.48
C ALA A 163 13.56 -11.19 -10.05
N GLN A 164 13.70 -11.07 -11.37
CA GLN A 164 14.96 -11.11 -12.11
C GLN A 164 15.98 -10.03 -11.71
N ASP A 165 15.51 -8.87 -11.23
CA ASP A 165 16.37 -7.74 -10.87
C ASP A 165 16.76 -7.79 -9.37
N ILE A 166 15.99 -8.49 -8.54
CA ILE A 166 16.14 -8.54 -7.08
C ILE A 166 17.23 -9.56 -6.69
N ARG A 167 18.16 -9.14 -5.83
CA ARG A 167 19.21 -10.00 -5.24
C ARG A 167 18.92 -10.35 -3.80
N LYS A 168 18.53 -9.35 -2.98
CA LYS A 168 18.25 -9.55 -1.56
C LYS A 168 17.05 -8.74 -1.09
N ILE A 169 16.29 -9.33 -0.17
CA ILE A 169 15.21 -8.69 0.57
C ILE A 169 15.49 -8.86 2.06
N VAL A 170 15.56 -7.74 2.78
CA VAL A 170 15.87 -7.71 4.20
C VAL A 170 14.66 -7.18 4.96
N ILE A 171 14.13 -7.98 5.89
CA ILE A 171 13.01 -7.57 6.74
C ILE A 171 13.58 -6.95 8.02
N VAL A 172 13.11 -5.77 8.40
CA VAL A 172 13.47 -5.10 9.66
C VAL A 172 12.23 -5.09 10.55
N ASN A 173 12.28 -5.79 11.67
CA ASN A 173 11.13 -5.89 12.56
C ASN A 173 11.55 -6.11 14.02
N ARG A 174 10.88 -5.41 14.95
CA ARG A 174 11.13 -5.53 16.40
C ARG A 174 10.98 -6.95 16.94
N SER A 175 10.05 -7.73 16.39
CA SER A 175 9.82 -9.12 16.81
C SER A 175 10.45 -10.08 15.81
N TYR A 176 11.55 -10.72 16.22
CA TYR A 176 12.23 -11.74 15.43
C TYR A 176 11.28 -12.86 14.97
N LYS A 177 10.50 -13.42 15.90
CA LYS A 177 9.55 -14.51 15.63
C LYS A 177 8.52 -14.14 14.56
N ARG A 178 8.01 -12.91 14.56
CA ARG A 178 7.01 -12.46 13.55
C ARG A 178 7.63 -12.36 12.17
N ALA A 179 8.86 -11.85 12.07
CA ALA A 179 9.55 -11.78 10.80
C ALA A 179 9.91 -13.16 10.25
N GLN A 180 10.43 -14.06 11.08
CA GLN A 180 10.68 -15.45 10.69
C GLN A 180 9.38 -16.13 10.23
N GLY A 181 8.25 -15.85 10.88
CA GLY A 181 6.93 -16.29 10.44
C GLY A 181 6.55 -15.78 9.05
N LEU A 182 6.82 -14.50 8.76
CA LEU A 182 6.59 -13.93 7.43
C LEU A 182 7.50 -14.58 6.37
N ILE A 183 8.80 -14.71 6.63
CA ILE A 183 9.75 -15.39 5.75
C ILE A 183 9.29 -16.81 5.44
N ALA A 184 8.96 -17.59 6.48
CA ALA A 184 8.45 -18.94 6.31
C ALA A 184 7.16 -18.97 5.47
N SER A 185 6.25 -18.01 5.64
CA SER A 185 5.01 -17.94 4.86
C SER A 185 5.25 -17.60 3.39
N LEU A 186 6.24 -16.77 3.08
CA LEU A 186 6.60 -16.41 1.71
C LEU A 186 7.29 -17.57 0.98
N VAL A 187 8.16 -18.30 1.68
CA VAL A 187 8.92 -19.43 1.11
C VAL A 187 8.04 -20.69 0.97
N LYS A 188 7.11 -20.92 1.88
CA LYS A 188 6.20 -22.08 1.86
C LYS A 188 4.96 -21.88 0.99
N ASP A 189 4.81 -20.74 0.34
CA ASP A 189 3.64 -20.50 -0.51
C ASP A 189 3.59 -21.51 -1.66
N SER A 190 2.56 -22.35 -1.67
CA SER A 190 2.39 -23.43 -2.63
C SER A 190 2.08 -22.95 -4.04
N HIS A 191 1.65 -21.70 -4.20
CA HIS A 191 1.20 -21.16 -5.49
C HIS A 191 2.32 -20.50 -6.29
N THR A 192 3.34 -19.95 -5.62
CA THR A 192 4.53 -19.38 -6.26
C THR A 192 5.78 -19.80 -5.51
N SER A 193 6.61 -20.61 -6.16
CA SER A 193 7.92 -20.98 -5.60
C SER A 193 8.78 -19.73 -5.43
N TRP A 194 9.34 -19.54 -4.23
CA TRP A 194 10.28 -18.45 -3.99
C TRP A 194 11.49 -18.54 -4.93
N PRO A 195 11.86 -17.48 -5.66
CA PRO A 195 13.01 -17.52 -6.55
C PRO A 195 14.30 -17.79 -5.78
N SER A 196 15.02 -18.85 -6.15
CA SER A 196 16.16 -19.35 -5.37
C SER A 196 17.36 -18.40 -5.33
N HIS A 197 17.46 -17.47 -6.29
CA HIS A 197 18.53 -16.48 -6.33
C HIS A 197 18.28 -15.30 -5.38
N ILE A 198 17.04 -15.10 -4.91
CA ILE A 198 16.70 -14.00 -3.99
C ILE A 198 16.99 -14.43 -2.56
N THR A 199 17.97 -13.77 -1.95
CA THR A 199 18.28 -13.96 -0.53
C THR A 199 17.26 -13.21 0.33
N LEU A 200 16.49 -13.94 1.14
CA LEU A 200 15.49 -13.37 2.05
C LEU A 200 15.87 -13.65 3.50
N TYR A 201 16.07 -12.60 4.29
CA TYR A 201 16.43 -12.75 5.71
C TYR A 201 15.88 -11.62 6.59
N GLN A 202 15.91 -11.86 7.89
CA GLN A 202 15.59 -10.86 8.90
C GLN A 202 16.87 -10.12 9.30
N PHE A 203 16.83 -8.80 9.32
CA PHE A 203 17.87 -7.96 9.88
C PHE A 203 18.16 -8.31 11.34
N GLU A 204 19.44 -8.44 11.66
CA GLU A 204 19.97 -8.64 13.00
C GLU A 204 21.12 -7.66 13.19
N GLU A 205 20.99 -6.75 14.17
CA GLU A 205 21.93 -5.64 14.40
C GLU A 205 23.36 -6.11 14.75
N CYS A 206 23.54 -7.36 15.17
CA CYS A 206 24.86 -7.95 15.37
C CYS A 206 25.64 -8.19 14.07
N ASN A 207 24.96 -8.26 12.92
CA ASN A 207 25.56 -8.65 11.64
C ASN A 207 25.84 -7.44 10.73
N GLU A 208 24.98 -6.42 10.75
CA GLU A 208 25.15 -5.18 9.97
C GLU A 208 24.48 -3.99 10.70
N SER A 209 24.92 -2.76 10.44
CA SER A 209 24.30 -1.58 11.02
C SER A 209 23.03 -1.19 10.24
N LEU A 210 22.02 -0.64 10.92
CA LEU A 210 20.80 -0.17 10.25
C LEU A 210 21.10 0.95 9.23
N GLU A 211 22.09 1.79 9.53
CA GLU A 211 22.53 2.87 8.63
C GLU A 211 23.08 2.32 7.32
N ASP A 212 23.98 1.33 7.39
CA ASP A 212 24.56 0.70 6.20
C ASP A 212 23.48 -0.03 5.39
N LEU A 213 22.55 -0.73 6.06
CA LEU A 213 21.44 -1.41 5.40
C LEU A 213 20.53 -0.43 4.64
N VAL A 214 20.15 0.68 5.27
CA VAL A 214 19.30 1.72 4.66
C VAL A 214 20.05 2.45 3.54
N ALA A 215 21.35 2.74 3.73
CA ALA A 215 22.19 3.34 2.69
C ALA A 215 22.39 2.39 1.50
N ASP A 216 22.47 1.07 1.70
CA ASP A 216 22.60 0.07 0.64
C ASP A 216 21.26 -0.35 0.00
N ALA A 217 20.12 0.12 0.51
CA ALA A 217 18.81 -0.18 -0.09
C ALA A 217 18.62 0.54 -1.44
N ASP A 218 18.15 -0.16 -2.47
CA ASP A 218 17.63 0.43 -3.70
C ASP A 218 16.14 0.79 -3.53
N VAL A 219 15.44 -0.03 -2.75
CA VAL A 219 14.01 0.09 -2.47
C VAL A 219 13.75 -0.07 -0.98
N ILE A 220 12.92 0.81 -0.41
CA ILE A 220 12.52 0.76 0.99
C ILE A 220 10.99 0.76 1.09
N PHE A 221 10.43 -0.30 1.69
CA PHE A 221 9.01 -0.38 2.03
C PHE A 221 8.84 -0.17 3.53
N CYS A 222 8.23 0.94 3.93
CA CYS A 222 7.86 1.23 5.31
C CYS A 222 6.41 0.81 5.54
N THR A 223 6.18 -0.24 6.32
CA THR A 223 4.86 -0.89 6.47
C THR A 223 4.44 -1.10 7.93
N THR A 224 4.86 -0.19 8.80
CA THR A 224 4.69 -0.23 10.25
C THR A 224 3.78 0.90 10.77
N PRO A 225 2.97 0.65 11.80
CA PRO A 225 2.24 1.72 12.49
C PRO A 225 3.16 2.50 13.44
N ALA A 226 4.31 2.97 12.96
CA ALA A 226 5.30 3.67 13.76
C ALA A 226 4.83 5.08 14.14
N THR A 227 5.20 5.51 15.35
CA THR A 227 4.98 6.87 15.86
C THR A 227 6.25 7.72 15.84
N GLU A 228 7.37 7.10 15.47
CA GLU A 228 8.70 7.70 15.39
C GLU A 228 9.37 7.21 14.10
N PRO A 229 10.23 8.02 13.45
CA PRO A 229 10.91 7.63 12.23
C PRO A 229 11.63 6.28 12.34
N LEU A 230 11.49 5.46 11.30
CA LEU A 230 12.10 4.12 11.23
C LEU A 230 13.61 4.17 11.05
N PHE A 231 14.09 5.26 10.47
CA PHE A 231 15.50 5.58 10.29
C PHE A 231 15.65 7.11 10.22
N LEU A 232 16.83 7.60 10.54
CA LEU A 232 17.13 9.03 10.56
C LEU A 232 17.46 9.53 9.16
N ALA A 233 17.14 10.80 8.87
CA ALA A 233 17.44 11.43 7.58
C ALA A 233 18.92 11.31 7.20
N ARG A 234 19.82 11.42 8.18
CA ARG A 234 21.28 11.29 7.99
C ARG A 234 21.74 9.99 7.33
N PHE A 235 20.97 8.91 7.44
CA PHE A 235 21.31 7.64 6.78
C PHE A 235 21.21 7.73 5.26
N LEU A 236 20.39 8.66 4.74
CA LEU A 236 20.19 8.87 3.31
C LEU A 236 20.78 10.20 2.80
N THR A 237 21.15 11.11 3.70
CA THR A 237 21.84 12.36 3.35
C THR A 237 23.36 12.31 3.51
N SER A 238 23.92 11.17 3.92
CA SER A 238 25.38 10.97 3.96
C SER A 238 26.00 10.92 2.56
N ALA A 239 27.28 11.27 2.43
CA ALA A 239 27.98 11.25 1.15
C ALA A 239 28.01 9.86 0.49
N SER A 240 28.07 8.80 1.30
CA SER A 240 28.04 7.41 0.80
C SER A 240 26.66 7.05 0.25
N ALA A 241 25.59 7.48 0.92
CA ALA A 241 24.21 7.22 0.53
C ALA A 241 23.76 8.06 -0.68
N GLN A 242 24.29 9.26 -0.87
CA GLN A 242 24.02 10.11 -2.02
C GLN A 242 24.55 9.55 -3.36
N ARG A 243 25.42 8.53 -3.33
CA ARG A 243 25.94 7.89 -4.56
C ARG A 243 24.87 7.15 -5.36
N LYS A 244 23.68 6.93 -4.79
CA LYS A 244 22.56 6.31 -5.48
C LYS A 244 21.23 6.89 -5.05
N THR A 245 20.27 6.80 -5.96
CA THR A 245 18.87 7.15 -5.71
C THR A 245 18.09 5.92 -5.26
N ARG A 246 16.90 6.14 -4.70
CA ARG A 246 16.08 5.07 -4.10
C ARG A 246 14.60 5.29 -4.40
N TYR A 247 13.85 4.19 -4.37
CA TYR A 247 12.40 4.22 -4.27
C TYR A 247 11.98 3.92 -2.83
N ILE A 248 11.24 4.83 -2.20
CA ILE A 248 10.74 4.68 -0.83
C ILE A 248 9.22 4.73 -0.87
N ALA A 249 8.56 3.75 -0.26
CA ALA A 249 7.11 3.74 -0.10
C ALA A 249 6.76 3.70 1.40
N ALA A 250 6.12 4.77 1.88
CA ALA A 250 5.70 4.98 3.27
C ALA A 250 4.19 4.75 3.43
N ILE A 251 3.82 3.69 4.14
CA ILE A 251 2.51 3.06 4.04
C ILE A 251 1.84 2.86 5.40
N GLY A 252 2.62 2.52 6.41
CA GLY A 252 2.12 2.14 7.73
C GLY A 252 1.72 3.34 8.60
N SER A 253 2.19 4.55 8.31
CA SER A 253 1.76 5.80 8.97
C SER A 253 0.46 6.37 8.36
N TYR A 254 -0.66 6.32 9.07
CA TYR A 254 -1.96 6.82 8.56
C TYR A 254 -2.74 7.64 9.59
N ARG A 255 -2.04 8.19 10.59
CA ARG A 255 -2.58 9.13 11.57
C ARG A 255 -1.59 10.27 11.78
N LEU A 256 -2.08 11.43 12.20
CA LEU A 256 -1.25 12.61 12.44
C LEU A 256 -0.17 12.42 13.52
N ASN A 257 -0.37 11.48 14.45
CA ASN A 257 0.62 11.11 15.47
C ASN A 257 1.55 9.96 15.04
N MET A 258 1.53 9.57 13.76
CA MET A 258 2.37 8.52 13.19
C MET A 258 3.43 9.12 12.27
N ALA A 259 4.60 8.49 12.27
CA ALA A 259 5.72 8.83 11.39
C ALA A 259 6.52 7.57 11.09
N GLU A 260 6.80 7.33 9.81
CA GLU A 260 7.72 6.28 9.37
C GLU A 260 9.02 6.89 8.81
N ILE A 261 8.90 8.08 8.22
CA ILE A 261 9.95 8.86 7.61
C ILE A 261 10.29 10.05 8.51
N ASP A 262 11.59 10.30 8.64
CA ASP A 262 12.11 11.47 9.33
C ASP A 262 11.68 12.77 8.61
N PRO A 263 11.01 13.71 9.30
CA PRO A 263 10.64 15.00 8.73
C PRO A 263 11.80 15.77 8.05
N GLU A 264 13.03 15.61 8.52
CA GLU A 264 14.19 16.27 7.91
C GLU A 264 14.53 15.70 6.52
N LEU A 265 14.26 14.42 6.27
CA LEU A 265 14.41 13.83 4.94
C LEU A 265 13.40 14.44 3.96
N LEU A 266 12.15 14.63 4.40
CA LEU A 266 11.10 15.23 3.58
C LEU A 266 11.45 16.68 3.21
N LYS A 267 11.97 17.46 4.16
CA LYS A 267 12.45 18.83 3.90
C LYS A 267 13.61 18.84 2.90
N ALA A 268 14.57 17.94 3.04
CA ALA A 268 15.68 17.83 2.12
C ALA A 268 15.24 17.44 0.69
N ILE A 269 14.21 16.61 0.55
CA ILE A 269 13.65 16.22 -0.76
C ILE A 269 13.00 17.41 -1.48
N VAL A 270 12.28 18.27 -0.75
CA VAL A 270 11.54 19.39 -1.36
C VAL A 270 12.36 20.67 -1.52
N ASP A 271 13.56 20.74 -0.93
CA ASP A 271 14.47 21.88 -1.03
C ASP A 271 15.04 21.98 -2.46
N PRO A 272 14.74 23.06 -3.22
CA PRO A 272 15.22 23.24 -4.58
C PRO A 272 16.75 23.44 -4.67
N SER A 273 17.39 23.82 -3.57
CA SER A 273 18.85 23.91 -3.45
C SER A 273 19.47 22.71 -2.73
N GLY A 274 18.63 21.75 -2.32
CA GLY A 274 19.01 20.60 -1.53
C GLY A 274 19.78 19.55 -2.34
N ILE A 275 20.39 18.61 -1.62
CA ILE A 275 21.18 17.50 -2.18
C ILE A 275 20.38 16.59 -3.11
N PHE A 276 19.05 16.58 -2.99
CA PHE A 276 18.17 15.76 -3.82
C PHE A 276 17.69 16.48 -5.08
N SER A 277 17.92 17.79 -5.22
CA SER A 277 17.35 18.66 -6.27
C SER A 277 17.55 18.14 -7.71
N GLN A 278 18.68 17.49 -7.98
CA GLN A 278 19.01 16.91 -9.31
C GLN A 278 18.43 15.50 -9.53
N HIS A 279 17.85 14.90 -8.50
CA HIS A 279 17.41 13.50 -8.51
C HIS A 279 15.90 13.35 -8.29
N VAL A 280 15.19 14.42 -7.93
CA VAL A 280 13.75 14.45 -7.68
C VAL A 280 13.02 15.22 -8.77
N TRP A 281 11.74 14.95 -8.97
CA TRP A 281 10.91 15.70 -9.91
C TRP A 281 10.45 17.02 -9.28
N GLU A 282 11.13 18.13 -9.58
CA GLU A 282 10.76 19.49 -9.14
C GLU A 282 10.55 19.64 -7.61
N GLY A 283 11.24 18.81 -6.82
CA GLY A 283 11.10 18.76 -5.36
C GLY A 283 9.75 18.22 -4.89
N HIS A 284 9.12 17.33 -5.66
CA HIS A 284 7.85 16.71 -5.28
C HIS A 284 8.04 15.42 -4.48
N ILE A 285 7.13 15.22 -3.53
CA ILE A 285 6.83 13.94 -2.89
C ILE A 285 5.59 13.36 -3.56
N THR A 286 5.66 12.10 -3.99
CA THR A 286 4.48 11.44 -4.58
C THR A 286 3.52 10.98 -3.50
N VAL A 287 2.22 11.14 -3.74
CA VAL A 287 1.15 10.76 -2.80
C VAL A 287 0.03 10.02 -3.52
N ASP A 288 -0.74 9.20 -2.81
CA ASP A 288 -2.02 8.71 -3.36
C ASP A 288 -3.00 9.86 -3.60
N THR A 289 -3.22 10.67 -2.57
CA THR A 289 -4.09 11.84 -2.58
C THR A 289 -3.46 12.95 -1.74
N ARG A 290 -3.57 14.19 -2.20
CA ARG A 290 -3.05 15.35 -1.46
C ARG A 290 -3.86 15.59 -0.19
N ASP A 291 -5.18 15.65 -0.33
CA ASP A 291 -6.09 15.95 0.77
C ASP A 291 -6.01 14.89 1.88
N GLY A 292 -6.02 13.61 1.52
CA GLY A 292 -5.87 12.53 2.49
C GLY A 292 -4.54 12.61 3.25
N CYS A 293 -3.44 12.90 2.55
CA CYS A 293 -2.14 13.07 3.17
C CYS A 293 -2.10 14.25 4.16
N LEU A 294 -2.76 15.37 3.87
CA LEU A 294 -2.83 16.50 4.79
C LEU A 294 -3.59 16.18 6.08
N GLN A 295 -4.53 15.24 6.03
CA GLN A 295 -5.35 14.84 7.17
C GLN A 295 -4.76 13.67 7.97
N GLU A 296 -4.04 12.76 7.30
CA GLU A 296 -3.66 11.47 7.87
C GLU A 296 -2.14 11.24 7.91
N ALA A 297 -1.31 11.93 7.11
CA ALA A 297 0.14 11.71 7.08
C ALA A 297 0.90 12.65 8.06
N GLY A 298 1.04 12.20 9.31
CA GLY A 298 1.69 12.98 10.38
C GLY A 298 3.11 13.47 10.04
N GLU A 299 3.90 12.67 9.34
CA GLU A 299 5.26 13.04 8.91
C GLU A 299 5.30 14.21 7.91
N LEU A 300 4.37 14.26 6.95
CA LEU A 300 4.28 15.36 5.98
C LEU A 300 3.84 16.67 6.66
N VAL A 301 2.85 16.57 7.56
CA VAL A 301 2.32 17.71 8.31
C VAL A 301 3.38 18.24 9.28
N SER A 302 4.05 17.36 10.02
CA SER A 302 5.11 17.73 10.97
C SER A 302 6.32 18.34 10.28
N ALA A 303 6.64 17.90 9.06
CA ALA A 303 7.70 18.49 8.23
C ALA A 303 7.32 19.86 7.64
N GLY A 304 6.03 20.27 7.69
CA GLY A 304 5.56 21.52 7.10
C GLY A 304 5.58 21.52 5.57
N ILE A 305 5.38 20.36 4.94
CA ILE A 305 5.43 20.23 3.48
C ILE A 305 4.24 20.97 2.86
N ASN A 306 4.53 21.91 1.95
CA ASN A 306 3.49 22.63 1.23
C ASN A 306 2.70 21.65 0.32
N PRO A 307 1.37 21.73 0.28
CA PRO A 307 0.55 20.87 -0.61
C PRO A 307 0.96 20.93 -2.09
N SER A 308 1.54 22.04 -2.57
CA SER A 308 2.07 22.17 -3.93
C SER A 308 3.26 21.25 -4.22
N LYS A 309 3.97 20.78 -3.18
CA LYS A 309 5.06 19.80 -3.28
C LYS A 309 4.57 18.36 -3.20
N MET A 310 3.24 18.14 -3.15
CA MET A 310 2.64 16.81 -3.18
C MET A 310 2.08 16.52 -4.58
N LEU A 311 2.76 15.61 -5.29
CA LEU A 311 2.36 15.15 -6.61
C LEU A 311 1.51 13.88 -6.47
N GLU A 312 0.23 13.99 -6.81
CA GLU A 312 -0.65 12.82 -6.78
C GLU A 312 -0.27 11.84 -7.90
N VAL A 313 -0.22 10.56 -7.58
CA VAL A 313 0.13 9.51 -8.56
C VAL A 313 -0.83 9.50 -9.75
N GLY A 314 -2.10 9.82 -9.56
CA GLY A 314 -3.08 9.95 -10.64
C GLY A 314 -2.72 11.04 -11.67
N ARG A 315 -2.03 12.11 -11.27
CA ARG A 315 -1.56 13.17 -12.19
C ARG A 315 -0.44 12.68 -13.10
N ILE A 316 0.43 11.79 -12.60
CA ILE A 316 1.55 11.22 -13.36
C ILE A 316 1.04 10.37 -14.53
N PHE A 317 -0.04 9.62 -14.31
CA PHE A 317 -0.62 8.72 -15.31
C PHE A 317 -1.84 9.30 -16.02
N GLY A 318 -2.11 10.60 -15.87
CA GLY A 318 -3.30 11.25 -16.42
C GLY A 318 -3.19 11.63 -17.90
N SER A 319 -1.98 11.73 -18.44
CA SER A 319 -1.71 11.90 -19.86
C SER A 319 -1.52 10.56 -20.55
N GLU A 320 -1.84 10.49 -21.85
CA GLU A 320 -1.61 9.27 -22.66
C GLU A 320 -0.12 8.89 -22.66
N ASP A 321 0.76 9.89 -22.72
CA ASP A 321 2.21 9.72 -22.63
C ASP A 321 2.77 10.41 -21.37
N ILE A 322 3.63 9.70 -20.64
CA ILE A 322 4.43 10.28 -19.54
C ILE A 322 5.65 10.95 -20.18
N PRO A 323 5.95 12.23 -19.87
CA PRO A 323 7.14 12.90 -20.39
C PRO A 323 8.41 12.08 -20.17
N SER A 324 9.36 12.13 -21.12
CA SER A 324 10.59 11.33 -21.06
C SER A 324 11.40 11.60 -19.79
N GLU A 325 11.51 12.86 -19.38
CA GLU A 325 12.22 13.25 -18.15
C GLU A 325 11.54 12.69 -16.89
N GLN A 326 10.21 12.71 -16.85
CA GLN A 326 9.45 12.15 -15.73
C GLN A 326 9.57 10.62 -15.71
N THR A 327 9.61 9.97 -16.88
CA THR A 327 9.90 8.54 -16.99
C THR A 327 11.30 8.22 -16.47
N GLU A 328 12.33 8.96 -16.87
CA GLU A 328 13.70 8.78 -16.38
C GLU A 328 13.80 8.97 -14.86
N TRP A 329 13.12 9.97 -14.30
CA TRP A 329 13.01 10.15 -12.86
C TRP A 329 12.33 8.95 -12.17
N LEU A 330 11.24 8.42 -12.73
CA LEU A 330 10.61 7.23 -12.18
C LEU A 330 11.56 6.04 -12.22
N GLU A 331 12.31 5.84 -13.31
CA GLU A 331 13.21 4.70 -13.49
C GLU A 331 14.47 4.76 -12.61
N ARG A 332 15.08 5.95 -12.50
CA ARG A 332 16.44 6.15 -11.93
C ARG A 332 16.58 7.32 -10.96
N GLY A 333 15.54 8.14 -10.77
CA GLY A 333 15.53 9.22 -9.79
C GLY A 333 15.28 8.76 -8.35
N PHE A 334 15.28 9.70 -7.41
CA PHE A 334 14.85 9.51 -6.03
C PHE A 334 13.34 9.75 -5.96
N VAL A 335 12.59 8.72 -5.55
CA VAL A 335 11.13 8.73 -5.55
C VAL A 335 10.66 8.32 -4.16
N LEU A 336 9.96 9.22 -3.47
CA LEU A 336 9.26 8.91 -2.23
C LEU A 336 7.75 8.92 -2.49
N TYR A 337 7.10 7.83 -2.14
CA TYR A 337 5.66 7.63 -2.20
C TYR A 337 5.06 7.54 -0.81
N LYS A 338 4.10 8.40 -0.51
CA LYS A 338 3.32 8.35 0.71
C LYS A 338 1.89 7.91 0.40
N SER A 339 1.40 6.90 1.12
CA SER A 339 -0.01 6.49 1.04
C SER A 339 -0.68 6.51 2.40
N VAL A 340 -1.94 6.91 2.40
CA VAL A 340 -2.89 6.81 3.53
C VAL A 340 -4.19 6.06 3.14
N GLY A 341 -4.44 5.96 1.84
CA GLY A 341 -5.52 5.21 1.21
C GLY A 341 -6.79 6.04 1.03
N VAL A 342 -7.44 5.87 -0.12
CA VAL A 342 -8.70 6.52 -0.48
C VAL A 342 -9.72 5.51 -1.00
N GLY A 343 -11.01 5.78 -0.81
CA GLY A 343 -12.11 4.86 -1.14
C GLY A 343 -12.12 4.39 -2.59
N VAL A 344 -11.74 5.25 -3.55
CA VAL A 344 -11.63 4.87 -4.98
C VAL A 344 -10.66 3.70 -5.22
N MET A 345 -9.62 3.55 -4.39
CA MET A 345 -8.70 2.41 -4.49
C MET A 345 -9.40 1.10 -4.14
N ASP A 346 -10.26 1.11 -3.12
CA ASP A 346 -11.03 -0.07 -2.71
C ASP A 346 -12.07 -0.41 -3.79
N MET A 347 -12.73 0.60 -4.37
CA MET A 347 -13.70 0.44 -5.46
C MET A 347 -13.07 -0.16 -6.71
N ALA A 348 -11.97 0.43 -7.19
CA ALA A 348 -11.31 0.01 -8.43
C ALA A 348 -10.83 -1.45 -8.35
N VAL A 349 -10.10 -1.79 -7.28
CA VAL A 349 -9.58 -3.15 -7.10
C VAL A 349 -10.69 -4.13 -6.74
N GLY A 350 -11.65 -3.73 -5.89
CA GLY A 350 -12.77 -4.59 -5.51
C GLY A 350 -13.64 -4.99 -6.69
N HIS A 351 -13.94 -4.05 -7.60
CA HIS A 351 -14.71 -4.34 -8.81
C HIS A 351 -13.95 -5.30 -9.73
N GLN A 352 -12.66 -5.05 -9.97
CA GLN A 352 -11.84 -5.92 -10.80
C GLN A 352 -11.71 -7.33 -10.21
N LEU A 353 -11.61 -7.46 -8.89
CA LEU A 353 -11.60 -8.77 -8.23
C LEU A 353 -12.92 -9.52 -8.37
N LEU A 354 -14.08 -8.84 -8.31
CA LEU A 354 -15.37 -9.49 -8.59
C LEU A 354 -15.45 -10.00 -10.04
N GLN A 355 -14.90 -9.26 -11.01
CA GLN A 355 -14.85 -9.70 -12.40
C GLN A 355 -13.90 -10.89 -12.58
N LEU A 356 -12.70 -10.82 -12.00
CA LEU A 356 -11.71 -11.89 -12.04
C LEU A 356 -12.24 -13.17 -11.37
N ALA A 357 -12.94 -13.03 -10.25
CA ALA A 357 -13.57 -14.13 -9.55
C ALA A 357 -14.61 -14.84 -10.43
N LYS A 358 -15.46 -14.08 -11.12
CA LYS A 358 -16.42 -14.63 -12.08
C LYS A 358 -15.72 -15.38 -13.22
N ALA A 359 -14.67 -14.79 -13.79
CA ALA A 359 -13.89 -15.40 -14.88
C ALA A 359 -13.20 -16.71 -14.45
N LYS A 360 -12.69 -16.76 -13.21
CA LYS A 360 -12.03 -17.94 -12.64
C LYS A 360 -13.00 -18.93 -11.96
N GLY A 361 -14.30 -18.64 -11.92
CA GLY A 361 -15.30 -19.48 -11.25
C GLY A 361 -15.10 -19.58 -9.74
N ILE A 362 -14.55 -18.55 -9.09
CA ILE A 362 -14.26 -18.51 -7.65
C ILE A 362 -15.32 -17.68 -6.93
N GLY A 363 -15.79 -18.18 -5.78
CA GLY A 363 -16.79 -17.51 -4.96
C GLY A 363 -18.20 -18.06 -5.17
N THR A 364 -19.20 -17.38 -4.62
CA THR A 364 -20.61 -17.74 -4.77
C THR A 364 -21.33 -16.70 -5.61
N THR A 365 -21.98 -17.12 -6.70
CA THR A 365 -22.78 -16.24 -7.55
C THR A 365 -24.26 -16.57 -7.40
N LEU A 366 -25.05 -15.60 -6.99
CA LEU A 366 -26.50 -15.67 -6.96
C LEU A 366 -27.03 -15.11 -8.29
N ALA A 367 -27.70 -15.95 -9.08
CA ALA A 367 -28.22 -15.56 -10.39
C ALA A 367 -29.27 -14.44 -10.29
N THR A 368 -30.02 -14.41 -9.19
CA THR A 368 -31.02 -13.41 -8.84
C THR A 368 -30.78 -12.97 -7.40
N PHE A 369 -30.64 -11.67 -7.18
CA PHE A 369 -30.48 -11.04 -5.86
C PHE A 369 -31.42 -9.86 -5.73
#